data_AF-A0A7N0VHM7-F1
#
_entry.id   AF-A0A7N0VHM7-F1
#
_cell.length_a   1.000
_cell.length_b   1.000
_cell.length_c   1.000
_cell.angle_alpha   90.00
_cell.angle_beta   90.00
_cell.angle_gamma   90.00
#
_symmetry.space_group_name_H-M   'P 1'
#
loop_
_entity.id
_entity.type
_entity.pdbx_description
1 polymer ?
#
loop_
_entity_poly.entity_id
_entity_poly.type
_entity_poly.pdbx_seq_one_letter_code
_entity_poly.pdbx_strand_id
1 'polypeptide(L)' 'MTEIYQNYMRSITIPNRRGSLVPCNIWMGLGKSLKQLYGQPLHYLTKVRLKELDQLRIGTYDEYKPLDSIMQSS' A
#
# COMPACT_ATOMS: atom_id res chain seq x y z
N MET A 1 10.92 -11.99 12.00
CA MET A 1 10.75 -12.52 10.62
C MET A 1 11.77 -13.62 10.39
N THR A 2 11.46 -14.61 9.57
CA THR A 2 12.37 -15.71 9.27
C THR A 2 13.17 -15.44 7.99
N GLU A 3 14.33 -16.09 7.85
CA GLU A 3 15.15 -16.02 6.64
C GLU A 3 14.39 -16.52 5.40
N ILE A 4 13.59 -17.58 5.56
CA ILE A 4 12.72 -18.13 4.51
C ILE A 4 11.74 -17.07 3.99
N TYR A 5 11.12 -16.30 4.89
CA TYR A 5 10.20 -15.23 4.50
C TYR A 5 10.90 -14.11 3.73
N GLN A 6 12.10 -13.71 4.19
CA GLN A 6 12.89 -12.67 3.54
C GLN A 6 13.33 -13.10 2.14
N ASN A 7 13.83 -14.33 2.00
CA ASN A 7 14.26 -14.87 0.71
C ASN A 7 13.08 -15.01 -0.26
N TYR A 8 11.92 -15.47 0.22
CA TYR A 8 10.70 -15.49 -0.59
C TYR A 8 10.32 -14.08 -1.09
N MET A 9 10.25 -13.08 -0.20
CA MET A 9 9.88 -11.72 -0.61
C MET A 9 10.88 -11.08 -1.57
N ARG A 10 12.18 -11.39 -1.44
CA ARG A 10 13.23 -10.95 -2.39
C ARG A 10 13.11 -11.60 -3.77
N SER A 11 12.55 -12.80 -3.86
CA SER A 11 12.36 -13.49 -5.14
C SER A 11 11.25 -12.89 -6.01
N ILE A 12 10.37 -12.07 -5.42
CA ILE A 12 9.24 -11.46 -6.12
C ILE A 12 9.74 -10.21 -6.85
N THR A 13 9.64 -10.23 -8.18
CA THR A 13 10.01 -9.09 -9.02
C THR A 13 8.99 -7.96 -8.95
N ILE A 14 9.46 -6.72 -8.90
CA ILE A 14 8.58 -5.54 -8.93
C ILE A 14 7.90 -5.45 -10.31
N PRO A 15 6.58 -5.18 -10.38
CA PRO A 15 5.87 -5.05 -11.66
C PRO A 15 6.42 -3.88 -12.49
N ASN A 16 6.78 -4.15 -13.75
CA ASN A 16 7.35 -3.16 -14.66
C ASN A 16 6.31 -2.21 -15.28
N ARG A 17 5.03 -2.57 -15.24
CA ARG A 17 3.93 -1.74 -15.73
C ARG A 17 3.11 -1.25 -14.55
N ARG A 18 2.91 0.06 -14.47
CA ARG A 18 2.00 0.66 -13.50
C ARG A 18 0.58 0.57 -14.06
N GLY A 19 -0.32 -0.10 -13.34
CA GLY A 19 -1.75 -0.04 -13.59
C GLY A 19 -2.36 1.25 -13.05
N SER A 20 -3.60 1.53 -13.45
CA SER A 20 -4.35 2.67 -12.94
C SER A 20 -4.65 2.49 -11.44
N LEU A 21 -4.36 3.53 -10.66
CA LEU A 21 -4.66 3.54 -9.23
C LEU A 21 -6.17 3.62 -9.01
N VAL A 22 -6.67 2.76 -8.12
CA VAL A 22 -8.08 2.78 -7.70
C VAL A 22 -8.22 3.79 -6.56
N PRO A 23 -9.22 4.70 -6.59
CA PRO A 23 -9.49 5.61 -5.49
C PRO A 23 -9.63 4.86 -4.17
N CYS A 24 -8.88 5.27 -3.15
CA CYS A 24 -8.87 4.65 -1.84
C CYS A 24 -8.83 5.73 -0.76
N ASN A 25 -9.68 5.64 0.25
CA ASN A 25 -9.70 6.63 1.33
C ASN A 25 -8.70 6.31 2.45
N ILE A 26 -8.13 5.09 2.47
CA ILE A 26 -7.18 4.62 3.49
C ILE A 26 -6.03 3.83 2.83
N TRP A 27 -4.84 3.90 3.41
CA TRP A 27 -3.57 3.32 2.95
C TRP A 27 -3.62 1.80 2.96
N MET A 28 -4.24 1.20 3.98
CA MET A 28 -4.54 -0.23 3.99
C MET A 28 -5.43 -0.65 2.81
N GLY A 29 -6.34 0.23 2.39
CA GLY A 29 -7.18 0.07 1.20
C GLY A 29 -6.33 0.06 -0.09
N LEU A 30 -5.44 1.04 -0.24
CA LEU A 30 -4.47 1.09 -1.34
C LEU A 30 -3.64 -0.19 -1.40
N GLY A 31 -3.12 -0.67 -0.26
CA GLY A 31 -2.35 -1.90 -0.21
C GLY A 31 -3.14 -3.15 -0.65
N LYS A 32 -4.44 -3.22 -0.31
CA LYS A 32 -5.33 -4.28 -0.77
C LYS A 32 -5.55 -4.20 -2.29
N SER A 33 -5.79 -3.01 -2.82
CA SER A 33 -5.96 -2.76 -4.25
C SER A 33 -4.70 -3.14 -5.04
N LEU A 34 -3.50 -2.77 -4.56
CA LEU A 34 -2.24 -3.15 -5.20
C LEU A 34 -2.02 -4.68 -5.20
N LYS A 35 -2.33 -5.35 -4.07
CA LYS A 35 -2.25 -6.82 -4.00
C LYS A 35 -3.19 -7.48 -5.02
N GLN A 36 -4.40 -6.95 -5.18
CA GLN A 36 -5.37 -7.47 -6.14
C GLN A 36 -4.94 -7.19 -7.59
N LEU A 37 -4.47 -5.97 -7.86
CA LEU A 37 -4.07 -5.52 -9.20
C LEU A 37 -2.86 -6.29 -9.75
N TYR A 38 -1.84 -6.50 -8.92
CA TYR A 38 -0.59 -7.15 -9.35
C TYR A 38 -0.52 -8.64 -8.99
N GLY A 39 -1.48 -9.16 -8.23
CA GLY A 39 -1.46 -10.55 -7.75
C GLY A 39 -0.29 -10.86 -6.78
N GLN A 40 0.41 -9.84 -6.29
CA GLN A 40 1.61 -9.97 -5.48
C GLN A 40 1.35 -9.65 -4.01
N PRO A 41 1.98 -10.38 -3.07
CA PRO A 41 1.88 -10.07 -1.66
C PRO A 41 2.63 -8.77 -1.33
N LEU A 42 2.11 -8.03 -0.37
CA LEU A 42 2.87 -6.95 0.27
C LEU A 42 3.73 -7.50 1.40
N HIS A 43 4.97 -7.00 1.48
CA HIS A 43 5.86 -7.27 2.60
C HIS A 43 5.19 -6.84 3.92
N TYR A 44 5.47 -7.55 5.02
CA TYR A 44 4.86 -7.26 6.30
C TYR A 44 5.21 -5.86 6.80
N LEU A 45 6.46 -5.40 6.62
CA LEU A 45 6.84 -4.02 6.96
C LEU A 45 6.02 -2.99 6.17
N THR A 46 5.69 -3.28 4.90
CA THR A 46 4.79 -2.43 4.10
C THR A 46 3.40 -2.38 4.74
N LYS A 47 2.84 -3.52 5.15
CA LYS A 47 1.53 -3.55 5.82
C LYS A 47 1.52 -2.77 7.14
N VAL A 48 2.57 -2.91 7.95
CA VAL A 48 2.73 -2.14 9.19
C VAL A 48 2.76 -0.64 8.88
N ARG A 49 3.57 -0.23 7.90
CA ARG A 49 3.68 1.18 7.52
C ARG A 49 2.37 1.77 7.00
N LEU A 50 1.62 1.02 6.18
CA LEU A 50 0.30 1.47 5.71
C LEU A 50 -0.68 1.67 6.88
N LYS A 51 -0.66 0.77 7.88
CA LYS A 51 -1.48 0.92 9.08
C LYS A 51 -1.09 2.14 9.91
N GLU A 52 0.20 2.41 10.10
CA GLU A 52 0.67 3.62 10.79
C GLU A 52 0.22 4.89 10.06
N LEU A 53 0.30 4.91 8.73
CA LEU A 53 -0.15 6.04 7.92
C LEU A 53 -1.66 6.26 8.01
N ASP A 54 -2.46 5.21 8.15
CA ASP A 54 -3.89 5.33 8.44
C ASP A 54 -4.15 5.93 9.82
N GLN A 55 -3.38 5.52 10.83
CA GLN A 55 -3.51 6.05 12.19
C GLN A 55 -3.14 7.54 12.27
N LEU A 56 -2.13 7.98 11.51
CA LEU A 56 -1.71 9.39 11.47
C LEU A 56 -2.77 10.33 10.91
N ARG A 57 -3.79 9.81 10.20
CA ARG A 57 -4.86 10.63 9.60
C ARG A 57 -6.06 10.83 10.51
N ILE A 58 -6.21 10.02 11.56
CA ILE A 58 -7.33 10.09 12.49
C ILE A 58 -7.28 11.44 13.22
N GLY A 59 -8.37 12.19 13.20
CA GLY A 59 -8.47 13.50 13.83
C GLY A 59 -7.82 14.64 13.04
N THR A 60 -7.36 14.40 11.81
CA THR A 60 -6.82 15.44 10.93
C THR A 60 -7.88 15.99 9.98
N TYR A 61 -7.66 17.18 9.42
CA TYR A 61 -8.55 17.75 8.39
C TYR A 61 -8.69 16.82 7.16
N ASP A 62 -7.66 16.02 6.90
CA ASP A 62 -7.59 15.13 5.75
C ASP A 62 -8.16 13.74 6.03
N GLU A 63 -8.71 13.45 7.21
CA GLU A 63 -9.20 12.12 7.62
C GLU A 63 -10.12 11.47 6.56
N TYR A 64 -11.01 12.26 5.96
CA TYR A 64 -12.02 11.80 5.00
C TYR A 64 -11.63 12.00 3.54
N LYS A 65 -10.48 12.64 3.26
CA LYS A 65 -10.09 12.90 1.87
C LYS A 65 -9.64 11.61 1.18
N PRO A 66 -9.99 11.39 -0.10
CA PRO A 66 -9.42 10.29 -0.86
C PRO A 66 -7.89 10.40 -0.95
N LEU A 67 -7.16 9.29 -0.88
CA LEU A 67 -5.70 9.30 -0.93
C LEU A 67 -5.18 9.84 -2.27
N ASP A 68 -5.86 9.56 -3.37
CA ASP A 68 -5.56 10.08 -4.70
C ASP A 68 -5.71 11.61 -4.79
N SER A 69 -6.52 12.23 -3.91
CA SER A 69 -6.60 13.68 -3.78
C SER A 69 -5.44 14.28 -2.98
N ILE A 70 -4.78 13.51 -2.11
CA ILE A 70 -3.65 13.94 -1.28
C ILE A 70 -2.33 13.66 -2.03
N MET A 71 -2.25 12.50 -2.67
CA MET A 71 -1.13 12.07 -3.49
C MET A 71 -1.38 12.52 -4.92
N GLN A 72 -0.95 13.72 -5.29
CA GLN A 72 -0.92 14.11 -6.70
C GLN A 72 -0.12 13.09 -7.50
N SER A 73 -0.79 12.40 -8.43
CA SER A 73 -0.15 11.48 -9.35
C SER A 73 0.82 12.25 -10.23
N SER A 74 2.11 12.00 -10.07
CA SER A 74 3.16 12.44 -11.01
C SER A 74 3.39 11.38 -12.09
#